data_AF-A0A2V5LK60-F1
#
_entry.id   AF-A0A2V5LK60-F1
#
_cell.length_a   1.000
_cell.length_b   1.000
_cell.length_c   1.000
_cell.angle_alpha   90.00
_cell.angle_beta   90.00
_cell.angle_gamma   90.00
#
_symmetry.space_group_name_H-M   'P 1'
#
loop_
_entity.id
_entity.type
_entity.pdbx_description
1 polymer ?
#
loop_
_entity_poly.entity_id
_entity_poly.type
_entity_poly.pdbx_seq_one_letter_code
_entity_poly.pdbx_strand_id
1 'polypeptide(L)'
;MNETLFSQIQRLFERTYAQVGINLEDCLIDGTRCAQLSVLAGKSARELSELARTFLRRAGDQLYVGIYYSRWLIEQLELHDPRAGLGDRNIRSLIMFVEELNHALHAALHFKRGIREIASEDFVRNLELQAQVDTYLVLLLFVAFFRKTQRVSATDRRWLRFHLFARQCPDGFRDANLRGRYLETSQLAASYTRYLDTLNGVRRLDELRRFHSLDYSGKKTRILALMDSAAD
;
A
#
# COMPACT_ATOMS: atom_id res chain seq x y z
N MET A 1 20.38 15.45 -10.44
CA MET A 1 19.08 14.88 -10.83
C MET A 1 18.07 15.20 -9.74
N ASN A 2 16.89 15.69 -10.12
CA ASN A 2 15.79 15.83 -9.15
C ASN A 2 15.35 14.44 -8.68
N GLU A 3 14.99 14.34 -7.41
CA GLU A 3 14.49 13.09 -6.83
C GLU A 3 13.14 12.71 -7.46
N THR A 4 12.98 11.45 -7.85
CA THR A 4 11.71 10.94 -8.40
C THR A 4 10.67 10.80 -7.28
N LEU A 5 9.38 10.83 -7.65
CA LEU A 5 8.29 10.53 -6.70
C LEU A 5 8.46 9.12 -6.10
N PHE A 6 8.92 8.17 -6.92
CA PHE A 6 9.19 6.79 -6.51
C PHE A 6 10.26 6.73 -5.42
N SER A 7 11.44 7.32 -5.68
CA SER A 7 12.55 7.37 -4.71
C SER A 7 12.13 8.04 -3.40
N GLN A 8 11.31 9.10 -3.46
CA GLN A 8 10.78 9.77 -2.27
C GLN A 8 9.92 8.85 -1.42
N ILE A 9 8.98 8.12 -2.04
CA ILE A 9 8.07 7.23 -1.32
C ILE A 9 8.83 6.00 -0.80
N GLN A 10 9.75 5.41 -1.57
CA GLN A 10 10.60 4.32 -1.07
C GLN A 10 11.37 4.77 0.18
N ARG A 11 12.06 5.92 0.13
CA ARG A 11 12.80 6.45 1.29
C ARG A 11 11.90 6.72 2.49
N LEU A 12 10.68 7.21 2.27
CA LEU A 12 9.70 7.41 3.33
C LEU A 12 9.37 6.08 4.05
N PHE A 13 9.11 5.01 3.28
CA PHE A 13 8.86 3.70 3.84
C PHE A 13 10.09 3.11 4.53
N GLU A 14 11.28 3.23 3.93
CA GLU A 14 12.52 2.71 4.51
C GLU A 14 12.89 3.42 5.82
N ARG A 15 12.65 4.72 5.93
CA ARG A 15 12.80 5.48 7.19
C ARG A 15 11.81 5.04 8.26
N THR A 16 10.61 4.64 7.85
CA THR A 16 9.55 4.19 8.76
C THR A 16 9.87 2.80 9.29
N TYR A 17 10.27 1.88 8.40
CA TYR A 17 10.37 0.44 8.71
C TYR A 17 11.80 -0.09 8.75
N ALA A 18 12.44 -0.19 7.59
CA ALA A 18 13.81 -0.66 7.43
C ALA A 18 14.25 -0.48 5.96
N GLN A 19 15.56 -0.40 5.73
CA GLN A 19 16.11 -0.38 4.37
C GLN A 19 15.96 -1.75 3.69
N VAL A 20 15.42 -1.75 2.47
CA VAL A 20 15.36 -2.96 1.64
C VAL A 20 16.77 -3.33 1.17
N GLY A 21 17.54 -2.33 0.76
CA GLY A 21 18.92 -2.50 0.29
C GLY A 21 19.03 -2.68 -1.24
N ILE A 22 17.95 -2.44 -1.97
CA ILE A 22 17.91 -2.38 -3.44
C ILE A 22 17.14 -1.12 -3.86
N ASN A 23 17.44 -0.60 -5.04
CA ASN A 23 16.62 0.42 -5.66
C ASN A 23 15.41 -0.26 -6.32
N LEU A 24 14.19 -0.02 -5.82
CA LEU A 24 13.01 -0.67 -6.39
C LEU A 24 12.64 -0.11 -7.77
N GLU A 25 13.19 1.04 -8.19
CA GLU A 25 13.07 1.50 -9.58
C GLU A 25 13.73 0.54 -10.56
N ASP A 26 14.77 -0.18 -10.15
CA ASP A 26 15.43 -1.21 -10.97
C ASP A 26 14.54 -2.45 -11.15
N CYS A 27 13.44 -2.56 -10.39
CA CYS A 27 12.43 -3.60 -10.53
C CYS A 27 11.26 -3.20 -11.43
N LEU A 28 11.29 -2.01 -12.05
CA LEU A 28 10.25 -1.59 -12.99
C LEU A 28 10.27 -2.46 -14.25
N ILE A 29 9.09 -2.91 -14.67
CA ILE A 29 8.91 -3.72 -15.88
C ILE A 29 8.00 -3.00 -16.88
N ASP A 30 8.18 -3.32 -18.16
CA ASP A 30 7.33 -2.77 -19.23
C ASP A 30 5.99 -3.50 -19.38
N GLY A 31 5.13 -2.97 -20.26
CA GLY A 31 3.82 -3.54 -20.55
C GLY A 31 3.89 -4.94 -21.16
N THR A 32 4.91 -5.23 -21.97
CA THR A 32 5.12 -6.56 -22.57
C THR A 32 5.37 -7.60 -21.48
N ARG A 33 6.27 -7.29 -20.54
CA ARG A 33 6.60 -8.17 -19.43
C ARG A 33 5.43 -8.31 -18.46
N CYS A 34 4.69 -7.23 -18.19
CA CYS A 34 3.46 -7.28 -17.40
C CYS A 34 2.44 -8.26 -18.02
N ALA A 35 2.21 -8.20 -19.34
CA ALA A 35 1.31 -9.10 -20.03
C ALA A 35 1.75 -10.57 -19.90
N GLN A 36 3.04 -10.85 -20.11
CA GLN A 36 3.61 -12.19 -19.95
C GLN A 36 3.42 -12.74 -18.53
N LEU A 37 3.75 -11.95 -17.51
CA LEU A 37 3.64 -12.37 -16.11
C LEU A 37 2.17 -12.53 -15.69
N SER A 38 1.27 -11.70 -16.22
CA SER A 38 -0.17 -11.81 -15.96
C SER A 38 -0.76 -13.12 -16.49
N VAL A 39 -0.27 -13.63 -17.63
CA VAL A 39 -0.66 -14.96 -18.13
C VAL A 39 -0.19 -16.06 -17.18
N LEU A 40 1.04 -15.95 -16.66
CA LEU A 40 1.62 -16.93 -15.74
C LEU A 40 0.98 -16.91 -14.35
N ALA A 41 0.47 -15.75 -13.90
CA ALA A 41 -0.18 -15.59 -12.61
C ALA A 41 -1.58 -16.23 -12.53
N GLY A 42 -2.14 -16.70 -13.65
CA GLY A 42 -3.38 -17.46 -13.69
C GLY A 42 -4.66 -16.59 -13.79
N LYS A 43 -5.82 -17.25 -13.64
CA LYS A 43 -7.13 -16.64 -13.99
C LYS A 43 -7.55 -15.52 -13.04
N SER A 44 -7.27 -15.63 -11.74
CA SER A 44 -7.61 -14.60 -10.75
C SER A 44 -6.84 -13.29 -10.97
N ALA A 45 -5.62 -13.35 -11.53
CA ALA A 45 -4.85 -12.17 -11.88
C ALA A 45 -5.49 -11.31 -13.00
N ARG A 46 -6.50 -11.82 -13.72
CA ARG A 46 -7.23 -11.05 -14.73
C ARG A 46 -8.20 -10.04 -14.13
N GLU A 47 -8.59 -10.22 -12.86
CA GLU A 47 -9.48 -9.30 -12.17
C GLU A 47 -8.71 -8.16 -11.47
N LEU A 48 -7.38 -8.26 -11.39
CA LEU A 48 -6.52 -7.22 -10.83
C LEU A 48 -6.37 -6.05 -11.80
N SER A 49 -6.04 -4.87 -11.28
CA SER A 49 -5.88 -3.63 -12.08
C SER A 49 -4.89 -3.83 -13.23
N GLU A 50 -5.24 -3.40 -14.45
CA GLU A 50 -4.30 -3.33 -15.57
C GLU A 50 -3.43 -2.07 -15.53
N LEU A 51 -3.69 -1.14 -14.60
CA LEU A 51 -3.00 0.14 -14.52
C LEU A 51 -1.71 0.08 -13.69
N ALA A 52 -1.65 -0.81 -12.71
CA ALA A 52 -0.50 -1.01 -11.85
C ALA A 52 -0.53 -2.44 -11.27
N ARG A 53 0.64 -3.10 -11.16
CA ARG A 53 0.77 -4.45 -10.59
C ARG A 53 2.15 -4.72 -10.02
N THR A 54 2.20 -5.46 -8.92
CA THR A 54 3.42 -6.06 -8.37
C THR A 54 3.42 -7.56 -8.59
N PHE A 55 4.51 -8.08 -9.13
CA PHE A 55 4.76 -9.49 -9.35
C PHE A 55 5.85 -9.97 -8.41
N LEU A 56 5.57 -11.07 -7.72
CA LEU A 56 6.50 -11.71 -6.79
C LEU A 56 6.72 -13.15 -7.22
N ARG A 57 7.98 -13.59 -7.23
CA ARG A 57 8.33 -14.99 -7.45
C ARG A 57 9.49 -15.38 -6.58
N ARG A 58 9.33 -16.46 -5.81
CA ARG A 58 10.43 -17.11 -5.11
C ARG A 58 11.07 -18.17 -6.00
N ALA A 59 12.40 -18.21 -6.05
CA ALA A 59 13.14 -19.35 -6.58
C ALA A 59 14.33 -19.64 -5.66
N GLY A 60 14.28 -20.76 -4.92
CA GLY A 60 15.25 -21.05 -3.88
C GLY A 60 15.28 -19.96 -2.82
N ASP A 61 16.47 -19.40 -2.58
CA ASP A 61 16.70 -18.30 -1.63
C ASP A 61 16.70 -16.91 -2.30
N GLN A 62 16.12 -16.81 -3.50
CA GLN A 62 15.97 -15.53 -4.20
C GLN A 62 14.49 -15.14 -4.29
N LEU A 63 14.23 -13.84 -4.10
CA LEU A 63 12.97 -13.19 -4.42
C LEU A 63 13.16 -12.35 -5.69
N TYR A 64 12.34 -12.62 -6.69
CA TYR A 64 12.21 -11.81 -7.89
C TYR A 64 11.00 -10.88 -7.73
N VAL A 65 11.22 -9.60 -7.99
CA VAL A 65 10.21 -8.55 -7.89
C VAL A 65 10.10 -7.86 -9.24
N GLY A 66 8.87 -7.64 -9.71
CA GLY A 66 8.58 -6.81 -10.88
C GLY A 66 7.44 -5.85 -10.55
N ILE A 67 7.63 -4.56 -10.82
CA ILE A 67 6.63 -3.53 -10.59
C ILE A 67 6.23 -2.93 -11.93
N TYR A 68 4.96 -3.00 -12.26
CA TYR A 68 4.41 -2.42 -13.47
C TYR A 68 3.55 -1.21 -13.13
N TYR A 69 3.77 -0.12 -13.85
CA TYR A 69 2.85 1.00 -13.95
C TYR A 69 2.55 1.25 -15.42
N SER A 70 1.27 1.36 -15.76
CA SER A 70 0.87 1.64 -17.13
C SER A 70 1.31 3.04 -17.56
N ARG A 71 1.53 3.21 -18.87
CA ARG A 71 1.85 4.51 -19.45
C ARG A 71 0.83 5.59 -19.07
N TRP A 72 -0.46 5.24 -19.08
CA TRP A 72 -1.53 6.15 -18.66
C TRP A 72 -1.34 6.62 -17.21
N LEU A 73 -1.03 5.70 -16.29
CA LEU A 73 -0.82 6.04 -14.88
C LEU A 73 0.37 6.98 -14.70
N ILE A 74 1.48 6.71 -15.38
CA ILE A 74 2.68 7.56 -15.38
C ILE A 74 2.33 8.95 -15.89
N GLU A 75 1.68 9.05 -17.05
CA GLU A 75 1.27 10.33 -17.65
C GLU A 75 0.32 11.12 -16.73
N GLN A 76 -0.61 10.45 -16.02
CA GLN A 76 -1.47 11.12 -15.05
C GLN A 76 -0.69 11.68 -13.86
N LEU A 77 0.31 10.95 -13.36
CA LEU A 77 1.15 11.41 -12.24
C LEU A 77 2.11 12.52 -12.65
N GLU A 78 2.58 12.53 -13.89
CA GLU A 78 3.41 13.62 -14.41
C GLU A 78 2.59 14.88 -14.66
N LEU A 79 1.40 14.75 -15.26
CA LEU A 79 0.51 15.87 -15.55
C LEU A 79 -0.10 16.48 -14.28
N HIS A 80 -0.37 15.64 -13.28
CA HIS A 80 -0.99 16.04 -12.01
C HIS A 80 -0.13 15.61 -10.83
N ASP A 81 1.12 16.09 -10.80
CA ASP A 81 2.11 15.73 -9.78
C ASP A 81 1.57 15.95 -8.35
N PRO A 82 1.44 14.88 -7.53
CA PRO A 82 0.95 15.01 -6.17
C PRO A 82 1.86 15.87 -5.28
N ARG A 83 3.12 16.08 -5.67
CA ARG A 83 4.07 17.00 -4.99
C ARG A 83 3.77 18.47 -5.25
N ALA A 84 2.90 18.78 -6.21
CA ALA A 84 2.37 20.13 -6.44
C ALA A 84 0.99 20.35 -5.80
N GLY A 85 0.30 19.28 -5.37
CA GLY A 85 -0.99 19.36 -4.69
C GLY A 85 -1.74 18.03 -4.78
N LEU A 86 -2.47 17.65 -3.73
CA LEU A 86 -3.33 16.45 -3.76
C LEU A 86 -4.80 16.86 -3.94
N GLY A 87 -5.50 16.21 -4.88
CA GLY A 87 -6.91 16.46 -5.14
C GLY A 87 -7.56 15.34 -5.95
N ASP A 88 -8.81 15.54 -6.38
CA ASP A 88 -9.59 14.50 -7.07
C ASP A 88 -8.98 14.03 -8.40
N ARG A 89 -8.12 14.86 -9.01
CA ARG A 89 -7.45 14.55 -10.29
C ARG A 89 -6.31 13.55 -10.18
N ASN A 90 -5.65 13.45 -9.02
CA ASN A 90 -4.45 12.64 -8.86
C ASN A 90 -4.49 11.66 -7.69
N ILE A 91 -5.42 11.79 -6.74
CA ILE A 91 -5.47 10.91 -5.57
C ILE A 91 -5.57 9.43 -5.94
N ARG A 92 -6.36 9.08 -6.96
CA ARG A 92 -6.51 7.68 -7.39
C ARG A 92 -5.23 7.13 -7.99
N SER A 93 -4.59 7.91 -8.85
CA SER A 93 -3.30 7.55 -9.46
C SER A 93 -2.22 7.41 -8.39
N LEU A 94 -2.19 8.30 -7.39
CA LEU A 94 -1.26 8.20 -6.28
C LEU A 94 -1.52 6.97 -5.40
N ILE A 95 -2.79 6.64 -5.09
CA ILE A 95 -3.14 5.43 -4.33
C ILE A 95 -2.59 4.19 -5.04
N MET A 96 -2.92 3.99 -6.32
CA MET A 96 -2.43 2.85 -7.11
C MET A 96 -0.90 2.79 -7.16
N PHE A 97 -0.26 3.95 -7.33
CA PHE A 97 1.19 4.05 -7.36
C PHE A 97 1.83 3.58 -6.05
N VAL A 98 1.32 4.10 -4.92
CA VAL A 98 1.85 3.82 -3.59
C VAL A 98 1.61 2.37 -3.19
N GLU A 99 0.43 1.81 -3.47
CA GLU A 99 0.07 0.43 -3.10
C GLU A 99 1.04 -0.58 -3.73
N GLU A 100 1.36 -0.46 -5.03
CA GLU A 100 2.28 -1.40 -5.68
C GLU A 100 3.73 -1.25 -5.20
N LEU A 101 4.19 -0.01 -4.98
CA LEU A 101 5.50 0.21 -4.39
C LEU A 101 5.56 -0.40 -2.97
N ASN A 102 4.48 -0.26 -2.20
CA ASN A 102 4.36 -0.83 -0.87
C ASN A 102 4.42 -2.37 -0.92
N HIS A 103 3.66 -3.01 -1.82
CA HIS A 103 3.70 -4.46 -2.01
C HIS A 103 5.13 -4.96 -2.27
N ALA A 104 5.85 -4.33 -3.18
CA ALA A 104 7.24 -4.69 -3.49
C ALA A 104 8.18 -4.52 -2.30
N LEU A 105 8.09 -3.38 -1.62
CA LEU A 105 8.93 -3.07 -0.46
C LEU A 105 8.70 -4.05 0.69
N HIS A 106 7.44 -4.28 1.07
CA HIS A 106 7.13 -5.16 2.19
C HIS A 106 7.39 -6.62 1.86
N ALA A 107 7.15 -7.07 0.63
CA ALA A 107 7.56 -8.40 0.21
C ALA A 107 9.07 -8.61 0.36
N ALA A 108 9.88 -7.65 -0.06
CA ALA A 108 11.34 -7.71 0.07
C ALA A 108 11.79 -7.67 1.54
N LEU A 109 11.18 -6.84 2.39
CA LEU A 109 11.48 -6.79 3.82
C LEU A 109 11.11 -8.10 4.53
N HIS A 110 9.94 -8.66 4.25
CA HIS A 110 9.50 -9.94 4.80
C HIS A 110 10.43 -11.08 4.35
N PHE A 111 10.83 -11.08 3.07
CA PHE A 111 11.78 -12.06 2.56
C PHE A 111 13.16 -11.96 3.26
N LYS A 112 13.67 -10.75 3.46
CA LYS A 112 14.93 -10.50 4.19
C LYS A 112 14.88 -10.99 5.64
N ARG A 113 13.69 -11.05 6.25
CA ARG A 113 13.45 -11.58 7.61
C ARG A 113 13.27 -13.10 7.67
N GLY A 114 13.39 -13.81 6.54
CA GLY A 114 13.26 -15.27 6.51
C GLY A 114 11.87 -15.77 6.11
N ILE A 115 10.90 -14.89 5.82
CA ILE A 115 9.58 -15.34 5.35
C ILE A 115 9.74 -15.86 3.93
N ARG A 116 9.26 -17.08 3.68
CA ARG A 116 9.41 -17.77 2.39
C ARG A 116 8.08 -18.17 1.76
N GLU A 117 7.01 -18.24 2.53
CA GLU A 117 5.66 -18.59 2.08
C GLU A 117 4.93 -17.39 1.46
N ILE A 118 5.53 -16.80 0.44
CA ILE A 118 5.03 -15.57 -0.20
C ILE A 118 3.76 -15.77 -1.05
N ALA A 119 3.34 -17.02 -1.25
CA ALA A 119 2.16 -17.38 -2.02
C ALA A 119 0.94 -17.72 -1.14
N SER A 120 1.08 -17.70 0.19
CA SER A 120 -0.03 -17.96 1.10
C SER A 120 -1.03 -16.79 1.09
N GLU A 121 -2.30 -17.10 1.29
CA GLU A 121 -3.35 -16.07 1.35
C GLU A 121 -3.11 -15.10 2.52
N ASP A 122 -2.61 -15.59 3.65
CA ASP A 122 -2.25 -14.74 4.80
C ASP A 122 -1.12 -13.76 4.46
N PHE A 123 -0.12 -14.18 3.69
CA PHE A 123 0.93 -13.28 3.24
C PHE A 123 0.37 -12.18 2.34
N VAL A 124 -0.49 -12.54 1.39
CA VAL A 124 -1.10 -11.56 0.49
C VAL A 124 -2.00 -10.60 1.27
N ARG A 125 -2.85 -11.09 2.17
CA ARG A 125 -3.69 -10.24 3.05
C ARG A 125 -2.86 -9.32 3.95
N ASN A 126 -1.72 -9.81 4.43
CA ASN A 126 -0.79 -9.00 5.20
C ASN A 126 -0.23 -7.83 4.37
N LEU A 127 0.10 -8.07 3.10
CA LEU A 127 0.57 -7.03 2.18
C LEU A 127 -0.55 -6.01 1.88
N GLU A 128 -1.75 -6.46 1.50
CA GLU A 128 -2.87 -5.55 1.21
C GLU A 128 -3.21 -4.66 2.42
N LEU A 129 -3.31 -5.25 3.62
CA LEU A 129 -3.60 -4.51 4.85
C LEU A 129 -2.50 -3.47 5.14
N GLN A 130 -1.23 -3.83 4.97
CA GLN A 130 -0.12 -2.91 5.16
C GLN A 130 -0.14 -1.79 4.13
N ALA A 131 -0.36 -2.11 2.85
CA ALA A 131 -0.42 -1.16 1.75
C ALA A 131 -1.52 -0.13 1.95
N GLN A 132 -2.70 -0.54 2.41
CA GLN A 132 -3.79 0.38 2.69
C GLN A 132 -3.47 1.32 3.88
N VAL A 133 -2.89 0.79 4.96
CA VAL A 133 -2.50 1.61 6.13
C VAL A 133 -1.42 2.62 5.74
N ASP A 134 -0.41 2.19 5.00
CA ASP A 134 0.71 3.04 4.58
C ASP A 134 0.29 4.07 3.54
N THR A 135 -0.57 3.70 2.60
CA THR A 135 -1.14 4.63 1.62
C THR A 135 -1.90 5.74 2.32
N TYR A 136 -2.70 5.41 3.34
CA TYR A 136 -3.37 6.44 4.15
C TYR A 136 -2.37 7.44 4.78
N LEU A 137 -1.26 6.95 5.32
CA LEU A 137 -0.23 7.80 5.94
C LEU A 137 0.52 8.64 4.91
N VAL A 138 0.83 8.08 3.75
CA VAL A 138 1.41 8.84 2.62
C VAL A 138 0.46 9.96 2.22
N LEU A 139 -0.81 9.67 2.00
CA LEU A 139 -1.81 10.68 1.65
C LEU A 139 -1.92 11.77 2.72
N LEU A 140 -1.89 11.41 4.01
CA LEU A 140 -1.87 12.38 5.11
C LEU A 140 -0.65 13.29 5.06
N LEU A 141 0.53 12.76 4.73
CA LEU A 141 1.76 13.56 4.61
C LEU A 141 1.68 14.54 3.45
N PHE A 142 1.16 14.10 2.30
CA PHE A 142 0.93 14.98 1.15
C PHE A 142 -0.05 16.10 1.51
N VAL A 143 -1.21 15.79 2.12
CA VAL A 143 -2.15 16.83 2.57
C VAL A 143 -1.50 17.77 3.59
N ALA A 144 -0.80 17.24 4.59
CA ALA A 144 -0.16 18.05 5.63
C ALA A 144 0.88 19.02 5.05
N PHE A 145 1.66 18.58 4.07
CA PHE A 145 2.65 19.41 3.39
C PHE A 145 2.04 20.69 2.79
N PHE A 146 0.90 20.58 2.11
CA PHE A 146 0.21 21.74 1.52
C PHE A 146 -0.55 22.60 2.52
N ARG A 147 -0.88 22.06 3.70
CA ARG A 147 -1.55 22.82 4.77
C ARG A 147 -0.62 23.69 5.61
N LYS A 148 0.70 23.67 5.35
CA LYS A 148 1.71 24.44 6.10
C LYS A 148 1.59 24.19 7.61
N THR A 149 1.46 25.23 8.43
CA THR A 149 1.34 25.14 9.90
C THR A 149 -0.03 24.68 10.38
N GLN A 150 -1.03 24.56 9.50
CA GLN A 150 -2.35 24.08 9.89
C GLN A 150 -2.37 22.56 10.02
N ARG A 151 -3.02 22.08 11.08
CA ARG A 151 -3.27 20.64 11.26
C ARG A 151 -4.18 20.11 10.15
N VAL A 152 -3.96 18.86 9.76
CA VAL A 152 -4.88 18.11 8.89
C VAL A 152 -6.25 18.03 9.57
N SER A 153 -7.28 18.50 8.87
CA SER A 153 -8.65 18.64 9.38
C SER A 153 -9.40 17.30 9.37
N ALA A 154 -10.51 17.23 10.12
CA ALA A 154 -11.41 16.08 10.07
C ALA A 154 -12.01 15.87 8.66
N THR A 155 -12.24 16.94 7.91
CA THR A 155 -12.75 16.89 6.54
C THR A 155 -11.74 16.25 5.59
N ASP A 156 -10.46 16.60 5.68
CA ASP A 156 -9.42 15.97 4.86
C ASP A 156 -9.35 14.47 5.16
N ARG A 157 -9.35 14.10 6.45
CA ARG A 157 -9.29 12.70 6.88
C ARG A 157 -10.48 11.91 6.33
N ARG A 158 -11.67 12.51 6.34
CA ARG A 158 -12.87 11.90 5.77
C ARG A 158 -12.75 11.74 4.25
N TRP A 159 -12.25 12.76 3.55
CA TRP A 159 -12.03 12.72 2.10
C TRP A 159 -10.99 11.67 1.69
N LEU A 160 -9.87 11.57 2.41
CA LEU A 160 -8.86 10.53 2.20
C LEU A 160 -9.43 9.12 2.41
N ARG A 161 -10.17 8.90 3.51
CA ARG A 161 -10.82 7.61 3.79
C ARG A 161 -11.88 7.26 2.75
N PHE A 162 -12.59 8.25 2.21
CA PHE A 162 -13.56 8.03 1.15
C PHE A 162 -12.88 7.46 -0.10
N HIS A 163 -11.82 8.11 -0.58
CA HIS A 163 -11.10 7.64 -1.77
C HIS A 163 -10.36 6.32 -1.56
N LEU A 164 -9.83 6.07 -0.37
CA LEU A 164 -9.05 4.86 -0.09
C LEU A 164 -9.91 3.64 0.25
N PHE A 165 -10.99 3.82 1.04
CA PHE A 165 -11.78 2.71 1.57
C PHE A 165 -13.20 2.65 0.98
N ALA A 166 -13.94 3.76 1.04
CA ALA A 166 -15.37 3.74 0.74
C ALA A 166 -15.69 3.66 -0.77
N ARG A 167 -14.80 4.13 -1.63
CA ARG A 167 -14.94 4.02 -3.10
C ARG A 167 -14.53 2.66 -3.66
N GLN A 168 -13.94 1.80 -2.84
CA GLN A 168 -13.62 0.44 -3.29
C GLN A 168 -14.91 -0.31 -3.58
N CYS A 169 -14.89 -1.16 -4.62
CA CYS A 169 -16.03 -1.98 -4.99
C CYS A 169 -15.62 -3.46 -4.98
N PRO A 170 -15.55 -4.11 -3.80
CA PRO A 170 -15.18 -5.52 -3.71
C PRO A 170 -16.13 -6.43 -4.50
N ASP A 171 -17.39 -6.04 -4.65
CA ASP A 171 -18.38 -6.76 -5.46
C ASP A 171 -18.06 -6.78 -6.96
N GLY A 172 -17.09 -5.96 -7.40
CA GLY A 172 -16.54 -6.03 -8.75
C GLY A 172 -15.71 -7.30 -9.01
N PHE A 173 -15.26 -8.00 -7.96
CA PHE A 173 -14.52 -9.25 -8.08
C PHE A 173 -15.49 -10.45 -8.18
N ARG A 174 -15.28 -11.27 -9.21
CA ARG A 174 -15.99 -12.54 -9.41
C ARG A 174 -15.40 -13.62 -8.51
N ASP A 175 -14.07 -13.66 -8.39
CA ASP A 175 -13.38 -14.57 -7.49
C ASP A 175 -13.71 -14.26 -6.02
N ALA A 176 -14.26 -15.27 -5.31
CA ALA A 176 -14.73 -15.11 -3.95
C ALA A 176 -13.60 -14.84 -2.95
N ASN A 177 -12.40 -15.39 -3.19
CA ASN A 177 -11.25 -15.18 -2.33
C ASN A 177 -10.70 -13.76 -2.49
N LEU A 178 -10.58 -13.26 -3.73
CA LEU A 178 -10.24 -11.86 -4.00
C LEU A 178 -11.23 -10.91 -3.33
N ARG A 179 -12.53 -11.13 -3.54
CA ARG A 179 -13.58 -10.31 -2.91
C ARG A 179 -13.45 -10.30 -1.38
N GLY A 180 -13.29 -11.47 -0.78
CA GLY A 180 -13.13 -11.62 0.67
C GLY A 180 -11.88 -10.93 1.21
N ARG A 181 -10.75 -11.03 0.49
CA ARG A 181 -9.49 -10.35 0.85
C ARG A 181 -9.65 -8.85 0.88
N TYR A 182 -10.06 -8.24 -0.24
CA TYR A 182 -10.19 -6.79 -0.33
C TYR A 182 -11.22 -6.23 0.64
N LEU A 183 -12.34 -6.94 0.86
CA LEU A 183 -13.35 -6.52 1.83
C LEU A 183 -12.78 -6.49 3.25
N GLU A 184 -12.16 -7.59 3.68
CA GLU A 184 -11.66 -7.71 5.06
C GLU A 184 -10.49 -6.76 5.33
N THR A 185 -9.50 -6.70 4.44
CA THR A 185 -8.33 -5.83 4.65
C THR A 185 -8.73 -4.36 4.64
N SER A 186 -9.69 -3.97 3.78
CA SER A 186 -10.21 -2.59 3.72
C SER A 186 -10.95 -2.19 5.00
N GLN A 187 -11.80 -3.08 5.55
CA GLN A 187 -12.50 -2.83 6.81
C GLN A 187 -11.52 -2.70 7.99
N LEU A 188 -10.55 -3.61 8.08
CA LEU A 188 -9.51 -3.59 9.11
C LEU A 188 -8.64 -2.33 9.00
N ALA A 189 -8.16 -1.99 7.80
CA ALA A 189 -7.36 -0.79 7.56
C ALA A 189 -8.13 0.49 7.89
N ALA A 190 -9.41 0.58 7.49
CA ALA A 190 -10.26 1.73 7.79
C ALA A 190 -10.43 1.94 9.31
N SER A 191 -10.59 0.86 10.08
CA SER A 191 -10.65 0.92 11.54
C SER A 191 -9.32 1.28 12.16
N TYR A 192 -8.25 0.62 11.76
CA TYR A 192 -6.92 0.83 12.34
C TYR A 192 -6.41 2.26 12.11
N THR A 193 -6.63 2.80 10.92
CA THR A 193 -6.24 4.19 10.61
C THR A 193 -7.03 5.22 11.41
N ARG A 194 -8.25 4.91 11.91
CA ARG A 194 -8.95 5.80 12.87
C ARG A 194 -8.23 5.83 14.21
N TYR A 195 -7.80 4.66 14.69
CA TYR A 195 -7.00 4.58 15.91
C TYR A 195 -5.66 5.35 15.75
N LEU A 196 -4.94 5.17 14.63
CA LEU A 196 -3.68 5.87 14.38
C LEU A 196 -3.80 7.41 14.42
N ASP A 197 -4.97 7.95 14.06
CA ASP A 197 -5.24 9.39 14.10
C ASP A 197 -5.32 9.95 15.53
N THR A 198 -5.62 9.10 16.52
CA THR A 198 -5.64 9.48 17.94
C THR A 198 -4.23 9.62 18.53
N LEU A 199 -3.24 9.00 17.89
CA LEU A 199 -1.86 9.00 18.36
C LEU A 199 -1.10 10.25 17.90
N ASN A 200 -0.21 10.75 18.78
CA ASN A 200 0.79 11.73 18.40
C ASN A 200 1.89 11.11 17.51
N GLY A 201 2.76 11.93 16.91
CA GLY A 201 3.74 11.47 15.92
C GLY A 201 4.68 10.36 16.42
N VAL A 202 5.19 10.48 17.65
CA VAL A 202 6.11 9.47 18.24
C VAL A 202 5.38 8.16 18.48
N ARG A 203 4.23 8.20 19.18
CA ARG A 203 3.44 7.00 19.48
C ARG A 203 2.92 6.33 18.21
N ARG A 204 2.59 7.10 17.17
CA ARG A 204 2.17 6.57 15.88
C ARG A 204 3.31 5.82 15.19
N LEU A 205 4.52 6.37 15.20
CA LEU A 205 5.68 5.70 14.59
C LEU A 205 6.00 4.37 15.30
N ASP A 206 6.03 4.38 16.63
CA ASP A 206 6.25 3.15 17.42
C ASP A 206 5.17 2.11 17.14
N GLU A 207 3.92 2.57 17.05
CA GLU A 207 2.79 1.73 16.73
C GLU A 207 2.91 1.08 15.35
N LEU A 208 3.27 1.85 14.33
CA LEU A 208 3.46 1.35 12.97
C LEU A 208 4.56 0.30 12.89
N ARG A 209 5.68 0.52 13.58
CA ARG A 209 6.79 -0.44 13.61
C ARG A 209 6.41 -1.74 14.31
N ARG A 210 5.67 -1.67 15.42
CA ARG A 210 5.12 -2.86 16.08
C ARG A 210 4.14 -3.58 15.18
N PHE A 211 3.17 -2.87 14.61
CA PHE A 211 2.18 -3.45 13.70
C PHE A 211 2.82 -4.13 12.49
N HIS A 212 3.82 -3.51 11.86
CA HIS A 212 4.57 -4.07 10.74
C HIS A 212 5.35 -5.35 11.09
N SER A 213 5.70 -5.57 12.37
CA SER A 213 6.39 -6.79 12.81
C SER A 213 5.46 -8.00 12.96
N LEU A 214 4.15 -7.77 13.01
CA LEU A 214 3.14 -8.81 13.15
C LEU A 214 2.84 -9.46 11.78
N ASP A 215 2.49 -10.74 11.82
CA ASP A 215 1.83 -11.41 10.70
C ASP A 215 0.37 -10.97 10.57
N TYR A 216 -0.34 -11.49 9.57
CA TYR A 216 -1.73 -11.10 9.33
C TYR A 216 -2.65 -11.35 10.52
N SER A 217 -2.53 -12.53 11.15
CA SER A 217 -3.34 -12.92 12.30
C SER A 217 -3.09 -11.98 13.48
N GLY A 218 -1.83 -11.70 13.80
CA GLY A 218 -1.44 -10.78 14.86
C GLY A 218 -1.93 -9.35 14.59
N LYS A 219 -1.86 -8.87 13.35
CA LYS A 219 -2.43 -7.56 12.96
C LYS A 219 -3.93 -7.53 13.18
N LYS A 220 -4.66 -8.57 12.76
CA LYS A 220 -6.11 -8.67 12.94
C LYS A 220 -6.50 -8.65 14.42
N THR A 221 -5.88 -9.50 15.25
CA THR A 221 -6.12 -9.53 16.71
C THR A 221 -5.84 -8.18 17.34
N ARG A 222 -4.74 -7.52 16.95
CA ARG A 222 -4.40 -6.20 17.44
C ARG A 222 -5.46 -5.15 17.08
N ILE A 223 -5.94 -5.13 15.84
CA ILE A 223 -6.96 -4.16 15.40
C ILE A 223 -8.25 -4.37 16.18
N LEU A 224 -8.70 -5.61 16.33
CA LEU A 224 -9.93 -5.93 17.06
C LEU A 224 -9.85 -5.49 18.52
N ALA A 225 -8.76 -5.83 19.22
CA ALA A 225 -8.55 -5.41 20.61
C ALA A 225 -8.55 -3.88 20.79
N LEU A 226 -8.00 -3.14 19.82
CA LEU A 226 -7.99 -1.67 19.83
C LEU A 226 -9.38 -1.07 19.56
N MET A 227 -10.23 -1.76 18.81
CA MET A 227 -11.61 -1.33 18.56
C MET A 227 -12.49 -1.55 19.79
N ASP A 228 -12.32 -2.67 20.47
CA ASP A 228 -13.08 -2.98 21.70
C ASP A 228 -12.73 -1.98 22.82
N SER A 229 -11.44 -1.68 23.00
CA SER A 229 -10.97 -0.72 24.01
C SER A 229 -11.37 0.75 23.73
N ALA A 230 -11.88 1.06 22.55
CA ALA A 230 -12.36 2.40 22.18
C ALA A 230 -13.88 2.55 22.31
N ALA A 231 -14.59 1.44 22.58
CA ALA A 231 -16.04 1.42 22.80
C ALA A 231 -16.42 1.52 24.30
N ASP A 232 -15.46 1.28 25.20
CA ASP A 232 -15.53 1.47 26.66
C ASP A 232 -15.11 2.89 27.07
#